data_AF-A0A1Q7GUI9-F1
#
_entry.id   AF-A0A1Q7GUI9-F1
#
_cell.length_a   1.000
_cell.length_b   1.000
_cell.length_c   1.000
_cell.angle_alpha   90.00
_cell.angle_beta   90.00
_cell.angle_gamma   90.00
#
_symmetry.space_group_name_H-M   'P 1'
#
loop_
_entity.id
_entity.type
_entity.pdbx_description
1 polymer ?
#
loop_
_entity_poly.entity_id
_entity_poly.type
_entity_poly.pdbx_seq_one_letter_code
_entity_poly.pdbx_strand_id
1 'polypeptide(L)'
;MGPVARRLIVQGELDTQVEPSNADKLEALARKRKNAPPVDVVKVPGVNHLLVPAKTGEVDEYGTLTEKQVSANVTDAIGTWLKKTLSGAR
;
A
#
# COMPACT_ATOMS: atom_id res chain seq x y z
N MET A 1 25.75 3.29 11.65
CA MET A 1 24.40 3.91 11.63
C MET A 1 23.41 2.78 11.46
N GLY A 2 22.45 2.60 12.38
CA GLY A 2 21.44 1.54 12.25
C GLY A 2 20.50 1.78 11.06
N PRO A 3 19.68 0.79 10.68
CA PRO A 3 18.73 0.95 9.58
C PRO A 3 17.83 2.16 9.85
N VAL A 4 17.77 3.07 8.89
CA VAL A 4 16.78 4.16 8.92
C VAL A 4 15.43 3.48 8.79
N ALA A 5 14.63 3.49 9.86
CA ALA A 5 13.24 3.05 9.79
C ALA A 5 12.60 3.73 8.57
N ARG A 6 12.03 2.97 7.64
CA ARG A 6 11.23 3.51 6.53
C ARG A 6 9.77 3.27 6.85
N ARG A 7 8.86 4.01 6.22
CA ARG A 7 7.41 3.74 6.29
C ARG A 7 6.90 3.43 4.89
N LEU A 8 6.08 2.39 4.77
CA LEU A 8 5.35 2.05 3.56
C LEU A 8 3.86 2.31 3.80
N ILE A 9 3.20 2.92 2.81
CA ILE A 9 1.74 3.02 2.71
C ILE A 9 1.34 2.31 1.42
N VAL A 10 0.47 1.31 1.49
CA VAL A 10 -0.07 0.61 0.32
C VAL A 10 -1.59 0.78 0.30
N GLN A 11 -2.14 1.14 -0.86
CA GLN A 11 -3.54 1.47 -1.03
C GLN A 11 -4.06 0.89 -2.36
N GLY A 12 -5.20 0.21 -2.35
CA GLY A 12 -5.90 -0.15 -3.59
C GLY A 12 -6.57 1.08 -4.22
N GLU A 13 -6.44 1.28 -5.53
CA GLU A 13 -7.09 2.41 -6.22
C GLU A 13 -8.60 2.24 -6.41
N LEU A 14 -9.11 1.01 -6.31
CA LEU A 14 -10.54 0.71 -6.29
C LEU A 14 -11.07 0.49 -4.86
N ASP A 15 -10.39 1.01 -3.84
CA ASP A 15 -10.91 0.92 -2.48
C ASP A 15 -12.05 1.93 -2.26
N THR A 16 -13.30 1.44 -2.24
CA THR A 16 -14.48 2.27 -1.99
C THR A 16 -14.86 2.36 -0.51
N GLN A 17 -14.23 1.56 0.36
CA GLN A 17 -14.45 1.57 1.81
C GLN A 17 -13.47 2.51 2.53
N VAL A 18 -12.25 2.62 2.02
CA VAL A 18 -11.22 3.57 2.44
C VAL A 18 -10.67 4.26 1.21
N GLU A 19 -11.20 5.46 0.93
CA GLU A 19 -10.89 6.22 -0.28
C GLU A 19 -9.37 6.34 -0.52
N PRO A 20 -8.87 6.18 -1.76
CA PRO A 20 -7.44 6.25 -2.06
C PRO A 20 -6.75 7.56 -1.65
N SER A 21 -7.52 8.65 -1.51
CA SER A 21 -7.03 9.94 -0.99
C SER A 21 -6.44 9.84 0.42
N ASN A 22 -6.83 8.82 1.20
CA ASN A 22 -6.28 8.59 2.53
C ASN A 22 -4.79 8.24 2.50
N ALA A 23 -4.29 7.60 1.44
CA ALA A 23 -2.86 7.36 1.28
C ALA A 23 -2.07 8.67 1.19
N ASP A 24 -2.59 9.66 0.44
CA ASP A 24 -1.96 10.98 0.30
C ASP A 24 -2.00 11.76 1.61
N LYS A 25 -3.12 11.69 2.34
CA LYS A 25 -3.26 12.30 3.67
C LYS A 25 -2.25 11.69 4.66
N LEU A 26 -2.10 10.38 4.67
CA LEU A 26 -1.12 9.68 5.52
C LEU A 26 0.31 10.03 5.14
N GLU A 27 0.62 10.14 3.85
CA GLU A 27 1.93 10.59 3.37
C GLU A 27 2.24 12.00 3.88
N ALA A 28 1.31 12.94 3.70
CA ALA A 28 1.46 14.32 4.15
C ALA A 28 1.68 14.40 5.66
N LEU A 29 0.94 13.61 6.45
CA LEU A 29 1.12 13.53 7.90
C LEU A 29 2.46 12.92 8.29
N ALA A 30 2.91 11.87 7.60
CA ALA A 30 4.17 11.20 7.89
C ALA A 30 5.36 12.12 7.60
N ARG A 31 5.32 12.89 6.50
CA ARG A 31 6.36 13.87 6.11
C ARG A 31 6.47 15.04 7.08
N LYS A 32 5.38 15.43 7.75
CA LYS A 32 5.36 16.54 8.71
C LYS A 32 5.95 16.20 10.09
N ARG A 33 6.32 14.95 10.36
CA ARG A 33 6.88 14.56 11.66
C ARG A 33 8.31 15.10 11.84
N LYS A 34 8.65 15.47 13.09
CA LYS A 34 10.06 15.74 13.46
C LYS A 34 10.86 14.46 13.24
N ASN A 35 12.02 14.56 12.58
CA ASN A 35 12.85 13.42 12.18
C ASN A 35 12.05 12.40 11.35
N ALA A 36 11.22 12.87 10.42
CA ALA A 36 10.39 11.99 9.59
C ALA A 36 11.25 10.96 8.85
N PRO A 37 11.01 9.65 9.06
CA PRO A 37 11.64 8.63 8.23
C PRO A 37 11.20 8.77 6.77
N PRO A 38 11.97 8.25 5.79
CA PRO A 38 11.52 8.16 4.42
C PRO A 38 10.18 7.43 4.33
N VAL A 39 9.26 7.97 3.54
CA VAL A 39 7.92 7.42 3.30
C VAL A 39 7.84 7.04 1.84
N ASP A 40 7.49 5.78 1.58
CA ASP A 40 7.15 5.27 0.26
C ASP A 40 5.63 5.04 0.21
N VAL A 41 4.95 5.53 -0.82
CA VAL A 41 3.50 5.35 -1.05
C VAL A 41 3.31 4.55 -2.33
N VAL A 42 2.47 3.53 -2.28
CA VAL A 42 2.12 2.71 -3.43
C VAL A 42 0.60 2.64 -3.53
N LYS A 43 0.06 3.24 -4.60
CA LYS A 43 -1.33 3.04 -5.02
C LYS A 43 -1.35 1.96 -6.08
N VAL A 44 -2.17 0.93 -5.89
CA VAL A 44 -2.20 -0.27 -6.74
C VAL A 44 -3.45 -0.22 -7.62
N PRO A 45 -3.29 -0.05 -8.95
CA PRO A 45 -4.41 -0.01 -9.87
C PRO A 45 -5.21 -1.31 -9.88
N GLY A 46 -6.53 -1.20 -10.04
CA GLY A 46 -7.42 -2.35 -10.20
C GLY A 46 -7.58 -3.23 -8.96
N VAL A 47 -7.19 -2.74 -7.78
CA VAL A 47 -7.24 -3.48 -6.51
C VAL A 47 -8.21 -2.81 -5.55
N ASN A 48 -9.09 -3.61 -4.95
CA ASN A 48 -10.10 -3.13 -3.99
C ASN A 48 -9.59 -3.09 -2.54
N HIS A 49 -10.51 -2.83 -1.61
CA HIS A 49 -10.27 -2.80 -0.17
C HIS A 49 -9.64 -4.09 0.39
N LEU A 50 -9.97 -5.25 -0.17
CA LEU A 50 -9.46 -6.55 0.28
C LEU A 50 -8.04 -6.85 -0.26
N LEU A 51 -7.45 -5.91 -1.01
CA LEU A 51 -6.17 -6.07 -1.69
C LEU A 51 -6.18 -7.12 -2.80
N VAL A 52 -7.36 -7.41 -3.36
CA VAL A 52 -7.52 -8.35 -4.48
C VAL A 52 -7.93 -7.61 -5.77
N PRO A 53 -7.64 -8.17 -6.97
CA PRO A 53 -8.11 -7.60 -8.22
C PRO A 53 -9.64 -7.46 -8.26
N ALA A 54 -10.12 -6.32 -8.72
CA ALA A 54 -11.54 -5.99 -8.84
C ALA A 54 -11.80 -5.12 -10.07
N LYS A 55 -13.07 -5.01 -10.47
CA LYS A 55 -13.50 -4.11 -11.55
C LYS A 55 -14.10 -2.82 -11.02
N THR A 56 -14.86 -2.89 -9.93
CA THR A 56 -15.58 -1.75 -9.36
C THR A 56 -15.01 -1.33 -8.02
N GLY A 57 -14.61 -2.29 -7.19
CA GLY A 57 -14.19 -2.04 -5.82
C GLY A 57 -15.30 -2.17 -4.78
N GLU A 58 -16.56 -2.20 -5.23
CA GLU A 58 -17.73 -2.22 -4.37
C GLU A 58 -17.90 -3.54 -3.62
N VAL A 59 -18.48 -3.46 -2.43
CA VAL A 59 -18.75 -4.63 -1.57
C VAL A 59 -19.65 -5.65 -2.27
N ASP A 60 -20.62 -5.18 -3.07
CA ASP A 60 -21.52 -6.04 -3.84
C ASP A 60 -20.78 -6.90 -4.88
N GLU A 61 -19.57 -6.50 -5.30
CA GLU A 61 -18.74 -7.28 -6.22
C GLU A 61 -18.14 -8.52 -5.53
N TYR A 62 -18.04 -8.56 -4.19
CA TYR A 62 -17.18 -9.51 -3.47
C TYR A 62 -17.56 -10.98 -3.71
N GLY A 63 -18.86 -11.27 -3.84
CA GLY A 63 -19.33 -12.62 -4.16
C GLY A 63 -18.95 -13.11 -5.56
N THR A 64 -18.52 -12.21 -6.44
CA THR A 64 -18.20 -12.48 -7.85
C THR A 64 -16.70 -12.50 -8.15
N LEU A 65 -15.86 -12.13 -7.17
CA LEU A 65 -14.40 -12.09 -7.34
C LEU A 65 -13.86 -13.50 -7.60
N THR A 66 -13.26 -13.67 -8.78
CA THR A 66 -12.64 -14.93 -9.19
C THR A 66 -11.30 -15.15 -8.52
N GLU A 67 -10.55 -14.08 -8.29
CA GLU A 67 -9.27 -14.08 -7.59
C GLU A 67 -9.52 -13.85 -6.09
N LYS A 68 -9.04 -14.78 -5.24
CA LYS A 68 -9.21 -14.72 -3.78
C LYS A 68 -7.89 -14.57 -3.03
N GLN A 69 -6.81 -14.30 -3.76
CA GLN A 69 -5.49 -14.06 -3.21
C GLN A 69 -5.19 -12.56 -3.23
N VAL A 70 -4.38 -12.11 -2.27
CA VAL A 70 -3.81 -10.76 -2.31
C VAL A 70 -3.07 -10.59 -3.65
N SER A 71 -3.32 -9.48 -4.33
CA SER A 71 -2.71 -9.16 -5.61
C SER A 71 -1.18 -9.21 -5.52
N ALA A 72 -0.53 -9.87 -6.50
CA ALA A 72 0.92 -9.93 -6.56
C ALA A 72 1.57 -8.54 -6.56
N ASN A 73 0.92 -7.54 -7.18
CA ASN A 73 1.41 -6.15 -7.20
C ASN A 73 1.51 -5.55 -5.79
N VAL A 74 0.62 -5.95 -4.87
CA VAL A 74 0.67 -5.54 -3.46
C VAL A 74 1.86 -6.21 -2.76
N THR A 75 2.02 -7.52 -2.92
CA THR A 75 3.12 -8.26 -2.28
C THR A 75 4.49 -7.87 -2.84
N ASP A 76 4.58 -7.56 -4.12
CA ASP A 76 5.81 -7.11 -4.78
C ASP A 76 6.24 -5.72 -4.30
N ALA A 77 5.27 -4.81 -4.07
CA ALA A 77 5.53 -3.52 -3.47
C ALA A 77 6.12 -3.66 -2.05
N ILE A 78 5.52 -4.53 -1.23
CA ILE A 78 6.02 -4.84 0.12
C ILE A 78 7.42 -5.48 0.05
N GLY A 79 7.62 -6.48 -0.81
CA GLY A 79 8.90 -7.16 -0.97
C GLY A 79 10.02 -6.22 -1.45
N THR A 80 9.71 -5.32 -2.38
CA THR A 80 10.64 -4.29 -2.86
C THR A 80 10.99 -3.32 -1.74
N TRP A 81 10.00 -2.86 -0.98
CA TRP A 81 10.23 -1.99 0.17
C TRP A 81 11.07 -2.66 1.26
N LEU A 82 10.80 -3.94 1.58
CA LEU A 82 11.59 -4.71 2.53
C LEU A 82 13.04 -4.84 2.09
N LYS A 83 13.29 -5.18 0.81
CA LYS A 83 14.66 -5.22 0.25
C LYS A 83 15.35 -3.88 0.41
N LYS A 84 14.69 -2.76 0.07
CA LYS A 84 15.24 -1.40 0.19
C LYS A 84 15.53 -1.00 1.64
N THR A 85 14.68 -1.43 2.57
CA THR A 85 14.75 -1.10 3.99
C THR A 85 15.83 -1.90 4.71
N LEU A 86 15.89 -3.21 4.43
CA LEU A 86 16.78 -4.15 5.12
C LEU A 86 18.16 -4.29 4.47
N SER A 87 18.31 -4.00 3.18
CA SER A 87 19.63 -4.05 2.52
C SER A 87 20.60 -2.96 3.02
N GLY A 88 20.07 -1.87 3.61
CA GLY A 88 20.89 -0.86 4.29
C GLY A 88 21.26 -1.22 5.74
N ALA A 89 20.89 -2.41 6.21
CA ALA A 89 21.15 -2.90 7.58
C ALA A 89 22.36 -3.84 7.67
N ARG A 90 23.16 -3.95 6.60
CA ARG A 90 24.43 -4.69 6.59
C ARG A 90 25.60 -3.78 6.90
#